data_AF-A0A7V1W9S8-F1
#
_entry.id   AF-A0A7V1W9S8-F1
#
_cell.length_a   1.000
_cell.length_b   1.000
_cell.length_c   1.000
_cell.angle_alpha   90.00
_cell.angle_beta   90.00
_cell.angle_gamma   90.00
#
_symmetry.space_group_name_H-M   'P 1'
#
loop_
_entity.id
_entity.type
_entity.pdbx_description
1 polymer ?
#
loop_
_entity_poly.entity_id
_entity_poly.type
_entity_poly.pdbx_seq_one_letter_code
_entity_poly.pdbx_strand_id
1 'polypeptide(L)'
;MGRNKLRERAARVLQILREQYPEAECALHHENPWQLLCATILSAQCTDARVNLVTPQLVALYSSPEAMAAADPEWLESLIRPAGVFRQKAKSLMA
;
A
#
# COMPACT_ATOMS: atom_id res chain seq x y z
N MET A 1 27.59 21.35 -2.63
CA MET A 1 27.50 20.63 -3.91
C MET A 1 26.41 21.31 -4.75
N GLY A 2 26.72 21.83 -5.94
CA GLY A 2 25.77 22.65 -6.71
C GLY A 2 24.54 21.86 -7.17
N ARG A 3 23.36 22.51 -7.20
CA ARG A 3 22.07 21.93 -7.64
C ARG A 3 22.15 21.21 -8.99
N ASN A 4 23.05 21.63 -9.88
CA ASN A 4 23.21 21.02 -11.21
C ASN A 4 23.82 19.60 -11.14
N LYS A 5 24.91 19.43 -10.37
CA LYS A 5 25.55 18.12 -10.18
C LYS A 5 24.63 17.08 -9.54
N LEU A 6 23.72 17.52 -8.67
CA LEU A 6 22.72 16.64 -8.05
C LEU A 6 21.68 16.15 -9.08
N ARG A 7 21.25 17.02 -10.00
CA ARG A 7 20.32 16.65 -11.08
C ARG A 7 20.95 15.67 -12.06
N GLU A 8 22.20 15.92 -12.48
CA GLU A 8 22.95 15.02 -13.35
C GLU A 8 23.11 13.62 -12.73
N ARG A 9 23.46 13.57 -11.43
CA ARG A 9 23.56 12.30 -10.70
C ARG A 9 22.20 11.59 -10.62
N ALA A 10 21.12 12.29 -10.30
CA ALA A 10 19.78 11.71 -10.22
C ALA A 10 19.32 11.12 -11.56
N ALA A 11 19.54 11.84 -12.67
CA ALA A 11 19.23 11.36 -14.01
C ALA A 11 20.00 10.07 -14.36
N ARG A 12 21.29 10.01 -14.02
CA ARG A 12 22.12 8.81 -14.25
C ARG A 12 21.66 7.62 -13.42
N VAL A 13 21.32 7.83 -12.15
CA VAL A 13 20.77 6.77 -11.28
C VAL A 13 19.44 6.26 -11.84
N LEU A 14 18.55 7.15 -12.26
CA LEU A 14 17.26 6.78 -12.84
C LEU A 14 17.43 5.95 -14.12
N GLN A 15 18.37 6.33 -14.98
CA GLN A 15 18.68 5.55 -16.19
C GLN A 15 19.11 4.13 -15.84
N ILE A 16 20.06 3.99 -14.91
CA ILE A 16 20.55 2.67 -14.47
C ILE A 16 19.39 1.84 -13.88
N LEU A 17 18.55 2.43 -13.04
CA LEU A 17 17.40 1.73 -12.46
C LEU A 17 16.42 1.24 -13.53
N ARG A 18 16.14 2.05 -14.56
CA ARG A 18 15.27 1.65 -15.68
C ARG A 18 15.86 0.51 -16.52
N GLU A 19 17.18 0.51 -16.73
CA GLU A 19 17.87 -0.55 -17.46
C GLU A 19 17.96 -1.86 -16.65
N GLN A 20 18.18 -1.77 -15.33
CA GLN A 20 18.31 -2.94 -14.45
C GLN A 20 16.97 -3.57 -14.06
N TYR A 21 15.90 -2.77 -13.96
CA TYR A 21 14.57 -3.22 -13.56
C TYR A 21 13.50 -2.77 -14.57
N PRO A 22 13.54 -3.27 -15.82
CA PRO A 22 12.64 -2.83 -16.90
C PRO A 22 11.17 -3.13 -16.61
N GLU A 23 10.89 -4.18 -15.84
CA GLU A 23 9.54 -4.64 -15.45
C GLU A 23 9.10 -4.11 -14.08
N ALA A 24 9.77 -3.09 -13.53
CA ALA A 24 9.41 -2.56 -12.21
C ALA A 24 8.02 -1.90 -12.24
N GLU A 25 7.07 -2.51 -11.53
CA GLU A 25 5.70 -2.04 -11.39
C GLU A 25 5.25 -1.99 -9.91
N CYS A 26 4.01 -1.58 -9.67
CA CYS A 26 3.44 -1.62 -8.33
C CYS A 26 3.22 -3.08 -7.91
N ALA A 27 3.89 -3.51 -6.84
CA ALA A 27 3.78 -4.89 -6.34
C ALA A 27 2.48 -5.17 -5.56
N LEU A 28 1.67 -4.14 -5.26
CA LEU A 28 0.40 -4.30 -4.56
C LEU A 28 -0.70 -4.68 -5.55
N HIS A 29 -1.36 -5.81 -5.34
CA HIS A 29 -2.43 -6.26 -6.21
C HIS A 29 -3.71 -5.44 -5.98
N HIS A 30 -4.24 -4.84 -7.04
CA HIS A 30 -5.45 -4.02 -7.00
C HIS A 30 -6.09 -3.93 -8.38
N GLU A 31 -7.41 -3.73 -8.42
CA GLU A 31 -8.19 -3.54 -9.65
C GLU A 31 -8.70 -2.11 -9.81
N ASN A 32 -8.68 -1.32 -8.75
CA ASN A 32 -9.19 0.05 -8.74
C ASN A 32 -8.49 0.92 -7.67
N PRO A 33 -8.68 2.27 -7.72
CA PRO A 33 -8.03 3.18 -6.78
C PRO A 33 -8.39 2.95 -5.30
N TRP A 34 -9.61 2.46 -5.01
CA TRP A 34 -10.02 2.17 -3.64
C TRP A 34 -9.22 1.00 -3.05
N GLN A 35 -9.11 -0.10 -3.79
CA GLN A 35 -8.30 -1.25 -3.38
C GLN A 35 -6.83 -0.86 -3.20
N LEU A 36 -6.28 -0.04 -4.10
CA LEU A 36 -4.90 0.46 -3.99
C LEU A 36 -4.70 1.33 -2.75
N LEU A 37 -5.67 2.19 -2.41
CA LEU A 37 -5.62 3.00 -1.19
C LEU A 37 -5.56 2.13 0.06
N CYS A 38 -6.45 1.13 0.17
CA CYS A 38 -6.45 0.18 1.28
C CYS A 38 -5.11 -0.56 1.36
N ALA A 39 -4.62 -1.10 0.24
CA ALA A 39 -3.35 -1.81 0.18
C ALA A 39 -2.17 -0.90 0.60
N THR A 40 -2.18 0.37 0.21
CA THR A 40 -1.15 1.36 0.57
C THR A 40 -1.18 1.68 2.07
N ILE A 41 -2.36 1.80 2.68
CA ILE A 41 -2.46 1.96 4.14
C ILE A 41 -1.91 0.71 4.84
N LEU A 42 -2.22 -0.48 4.32
CA LEU A 42 -1.74 -1.74 4.87
C LEU A 42 -0.23 -1.98 4.66
N SER A 43 0.39 -1.40 3.64
CA SER A 43 1.82 -1.62 3.33
C SER A 43 2.76 -0.93 4.32
N ALA A 44 2.29 0.08 5.07
CA ALA A 44 3.09 0.73 6.08
C ALA A 44 3.66 -0.29 7.08
N GLN A 45 4.99 -0.46 7.11
CA GLN A 45 5.69 -1.44 7.95
C GLN A 45 5.21 -2.89 7.74
N CYS A 46 4.85 -3.24 6.50
CA CYS A 46 4.42 -4.58 6.09
C CYS A 46 5.07 -4.95 4.74
N THR A 47 5.20 -6.23 4.43
CA THR A 47 5.68 -6.67 3.11
C THR A 47 4.53 -6.73 2.11
N ASP A 48 4.80 -6.42 0.84
CA ASP A 48 3.78 -6.49 -0.22
C ASP A 48 3.13 -7.87 -0.30
N ALA A 49 3.93 -8.95 -0.15
CA ALA A 49 3.43 -10.31 -0.10
C ALA A 49 2.39 -10.52 1.02
N ARG A 50 2.57 -9.92 2.20
CA ARG A 50 1.60 -10.01 3.30
C ARG A 50 0.37 -9.16 3.03
N VAL A 51 0.54 -7.97 2.46
CA VAL A 51 -0.58 -7.09 2.07
C VAL A 51 -1.46 -7.77 1.02
N ASN A 52 -0.86 -8.43 0.03
CA ASN A 52 -1.56 -9.13 -1.04
C ASN A 52 -2.32 -10.37 -0.54
N LEU A 53 -1.99 -10.92 0.63
CA LEU A 53 -2.78 -11.96 1.30
C LEU A 53 -4.01 -11.41 2.04
N VAL A 54 -3.94 -10.18 2.56
CA VAL A 54 -4.98 -9.58 3.40
C VAL A 54 -6.00 -8.78 2.59
N THR A 55 -5.52 -8.02 1.60
CA THR A 55 -6.33 -7.05 0.85
C THR A 55 -7.53 -7.67 0.14
N PRO A 56 -7.45 -8.84 -0.52
CA PRO A 56 -8.60 -9.41 -1.25
C PRO A 56 -9.82 -9.65 -0.34
N GLN A 57 -9.62 -10.18 0.86
CA GLN A 57 -10.71 -10.41 1.81
C GLN A 57 -11.25 -9.09 2.37
N LEU A 58 -10.36 -8.12 2.65
CA LEU A 58 -10.72 -6.81 3.15
C LEU A 58 -11.66 -6.07 2.18
N VAL A 59 -11.27 -5.96 0.91
CA VAL A 59 -12.02 -5.19 -0.08
C VAL A 59 -13.26 -5.91 -0.60
N ALA A 60 -13.34 -7.24 -0.43
CA ALA A 60 -14.55 -8.00 -0.67
C ALA A 60 -15.63 -7.72 0.40
N LEU A 61 -15.22 -7.58 1.68
CA LEU A 61 -16.12 -7.23 2.78
C LEU A 61 -16.46 -5.73 2.79
N TYR A 62 -15.50 -4.88 2.45
CA TYR A 62 -15.60 -3.43 2.47
C TYR A 62 -15.28 -2.84 1.09
N SER A 63 -16.24 -3.00 0.18
CA SER A 63 -16.08 -2.66 -1.24
C SER A 63 -16.09 -1.16 -1.55
N SER A 64 -16.44 -0.31 -0.57
CA SER A 64 -16.42 1.14 -0.70
C SER A 64 -15.88 1.84 0.56
N PRO A 65 -15.47 3.11 0.46
CA PRO A 65 -15.09 3.92 1.62
C PRO A 65 -16.18 3.98 2.70
N GLU A 66 -17.44 4.14 2.30
CA GLU A 66 -18.58 4.21 3.23
C GLU A 66 -18.77 2.90 3.99
N ALA A 67 -18.62 1.76 3.30
CA ALA A 67 -18.68 0.45 3.94
C ALA A 67 -17.53 0.24 4.94
N MET A 68 -16.32 0.71 4.61
CA MET A 68 -15.16 0.65 5.51
C MET A 68 -15.33 1.55 6.74
N ALA A 69 -15.83 2.78 6.55
CA ALA A 69 -16.07 3.71 7.66
C ALA A 69 -17.12 3.17 8.65
N ALA A 70 -18.07 2.37 8.15
CA ALA A 70 -19.09 1.69 8.96
C ALA A 70 -18.66 0.31 9.50
N ALA A 71 -17.41 -0.11 9.28
CA ALA A 71 -16.93 -1.41 9.74
C ALA A 71 -16.96 -1.53 11.27
N ASP A 72 -17.15 -2.76 11.76
CA ASP A 72 -16.91 -3.06 13.17
C ASP A 72 -15.40 -2.98 13.47
N PRO A 73 -14.95 -2.14 14.42
CA PRO A 73 -13.53 -1.95 14.68
C PRO A 73 -12.83 -3.23 15.14
N GLU A 74 -13.45 -4.04 16.00
CA GLU A 74 -12.84 -5.26 16.56
C GLU A 74 -12.65 -6.33 15.48
N TRP A 75 -13.64 -6.47 14.61
CA TRP A 75 -13.58 -7.35 13.46
C TRP A 75 -12.55 -6.89 12.43
N LEU A 76 -12.53 -5.60 12.09
CA LEU A 76 -11.54 -5.04 11.16
C LEU A 76 -10.11 -5.22 11.68
N GLU A 77 -9.88 -4.92 12.96
CA GLU A 77 -8.58 -5.14 13.62
C GLU A 77 -8.15 -6.61 13.56
N SER A 78 -9.08 -7.54 13.78
CA SER A 78 -8.83 -8.97 13.71
C SER A 78 -8.47 -9.42 12.29
N LEU A 79 -9.19 -8.92 11.28
CA LEU A 79 -8.98 -9.21 9.87
C LEU A 79 -7.60 -8.74 9.37
N ILE A 80 -7.19 -7.53 9.76
CA ILE A 80 -5.91 -6.95 9.30
C ILE A 80 -4.75 -7.17 10.28
N ARG A 81 -4.96 -7.93 11.37
CA ARG A 81 -3.93 -8.27 12.36
C ARG A 81 -2.61 -8.78 11.74
N PRO A 82 -2.63 -9.63 10.69
CA PRO A 82 -1.41 -10.09 10.03
C PRO A 82 -0.58 -8.99 9.37
N ALA A 83 -1.17 -7.82 9.10
CA ALA A 83 -0.48 -6.68 8.49
C ALA A 83 0.36 -5.87 9.51
N GLY A 84 0.30 -6.17 10.81
CA GLY A 84 1.04 -5.44 11.85
C GLY A 84 0.57 -3.99 12.04
N VAL A 85 0.89 -3.37 13.19
CA VAL A 85 0.42 -2.03 13.58
C VAL A 85 -1.10 -1.82 13.34
N PHE A 86 -1.87 -2.90 13.51
CA PHE A 86 -3.22 -3.05 12.96
C PHE A 86 -4.22 -2.04 13.54
N ARG A 87 -4.08 -1.62 14.81
CA ARG A 87 -4.95 -0.59 15.41
C ARG A 87 -4.88 0.75 14.69
N GLN A 88 -3.66 1.19 14.37
CA GLN A 88 -3.46 2.46 13.66
C GLN A 88 -3.93 2.34 12.21
N LYS A 89 -3.72 1.17 11.58
CA LYS A 89 -4.21 0.91 10.23
C LYS A 89 -5.74 0.87 10.16
N ALA A 90 -6.40 0.20 11.10
CA ALA A 90 -7.86 0.17 11.20
C ALA A 90 -8.41 1.59 11.35
N LYS A 91 -7.83 2.38 12.26
CA LYS A 91 -8.19 3.80 12.41
C LYS A 91 -8.02 4.59 11.11
N SER A 92 -6.94 4.36 10.36
CA SER A 92 -6.70 5.06 9.08
C SER A 92 -7.62 4.57 7.95
N LEU A 93 -8.04 3.31 7.96
CA LEU A 93 -8.99 2.76 6.98
C LEU A 93 -10.41 3.30 7.21
N MET A 94 -10.80 3.54 8.47
CA MET A 94 -12.14 4.00 8.85
C MET A 94 -12.29 5.53 8.90
N ALA A 95 -11.21 6.30 8.71
CA ALA A 95 -11.19 7.77 8.79
C ALA A 95 -11.74 8.42 7.52
#